data_AF-A0A2V9JGS6-F1
#
_entry.id   AF-A0A2V9JGS6-F1
#
_cell.length_a   1.000
_cell.length_b   1.000
_cell.length_c   1.000
_cell.angle_alpha   90.00
_cell.angle_beta   90.00
_cell.angle_gamma   90.00
#
_symmetry.space_group_name_H-M   'P 1'
#
loop_
_entity.id
_entity.type
_entity.pdbx_description
1 polymer ?
#
loop_
_entity_poly.entity_id
_entity_poly.type
_entity_poly.pdbx_seq_one_letter_code
_entity_poly.pdbx_strand_id
1 'polypeptide(L)'
;MLSDWILRLRALFKRTAVEREIDDELQFHFDHQVESYVARGLGRAEAVRRVRLEFGGLEQVKEEYRDALGVRLVEGFWRDLRLAVRALRATPIVTAVAVLSLALGIGANTAIFSLIDSLILRTLPVKDPGRLVLVTNTAPGVRAWSYPVWDQLRQLELFENSAAWSLRRFDLASRGETQFVNGLWTSGSFFETLGVPALIGRTFSDLDDQPSGGPDGPVAVISYGFWQRQFYGAKDIVGRTLTLDGVLFTIVGVTPRAFFGMEVGRTFDVAAPLGANRGPRR
;
A
#
# COMPACT_ATOMS: atom_id res chain seq x y z
N MET A 1 26.68 14.09 24.40
CA MET A 1 25.39 14.16 23.66
C MET A 1 24.41 13.05 24.07
N LEU A 2 24.80 11.76 24.04
CA LEU A 2 23.91 10.65 24.45
C LEU A 2 23.60 10.64 25.96
N SER A 3 24.59 10.93 26.81
CA SER A 3 24.42 11.05 28.27
C SER A 3 23.42 12.15 28.65
N ASP A 4 23.51 13.30 27.97
CA ASP A 4 22.65 14.46 28.19
C ASP A 4 21.17 14.17 27.80
N TRP A 5 20.96 13.41 26.72
CA TRP A 5 19.62 12.95 26.32
C TRP A 5 19.00 11.94 27.29
N ILE A 6 19.78 11.01 27.83
CA ILE A 6 19.32 10.01 28.80
C ILE A 6 18.95 10.67 30.13
N LEU A 7 19.72 11.66 30.57
CA LEU A 7 19.41 12.48 31.74
C LEU A 7 18.11 13.27 31.56
N ARG A 8 17.93 13.92 30.40
CA ARG A 8 16.67 14.61 30.06
C ARG A 8 15.47 13.67 30.05
N LEU A 9 15.59 12.49 29.43
CA LEU A 9 14.52 11.50 29.40
C LEU A 9 14.18 10.98 30.81
N ARG A 10 15.20 10.75 31.64
CA ARG A 10 15.04 10.24 33.00
C ARG A 10 14.46 11.30 33.94
N ALA A 11 14.79 12.58 33.74
CA ALA A 11 14.20 13.71 34.46
C ALA A 11 12.69 13.85 34.18
N LEU A 12 12.24 13.50 32.96
CA LEU A 12 10.82 13.50 32.59
C LEU A 12 10.00 12.40 33.31
N PHE A 13 10.58 11.23 33.57
CA PHE A 13 9.87 10.09 34.15
C PHE A 13 10.11 9.89 35.65
N LYS A 14 11.24 10.34 36.19
CA LYS A 14 11.63 10.17 37.60
C LYS A 14 12.09 11.49 38.24
N ARG A 15 11.28 12.55 38.07
CA ARG A 15 11.53 13.91 38.57
C ARG A 15 12.07 13.95 40.00
N THR A 16 11.40 13.28 40.94
CA THR A 16 11.77 13.32 42.37
C THR A 16 13.11 12.65 42.67
N ALA A 17 13.53 11.70 41.83
CA ALA A 17 14.82 11.04 41.98
C ALA A 17 15.95 11.92 41.42
N VAL A 18 15.73 12.56 40.28
CA VAL A 18 16.71 13.47 39.66
C VAL A 18 16.86 14.76 40.48
N GLU A 19 15.77 15.29 41.06
CA GLU A 19 15.85 16.43 41.99
C GLU A 19 16.68 16.10 43.23
N ARG A 20 16.55 14.89 43.79
CA ARG A 20 17.41 14.47 44.92
C ARG A 20 18.86 14.31 44.52
N GLU A 21 19.14 13.76 43.35
CA GLU A 21 20.51 13.56 42.87
C GLU A 21 21.23 14.89 42.64
N ILE A 22 20.55 15.90 42.09
CA ILE A 22 21.06 17.27 41.94
C ILE A 22 21.27 17.94 43.31
N ASP A 23 20.34 17.74 44.26
CA ASP A 23 20.46 18.26 45.63
C ASP A 23 21.67 17.66 46.35
N ASP A 24 21.85 16.34 46.25
CA ASP A 24 22.97 15.60 46.84
C ASP A 24 24.31 16.04 46.23
N GLU A 25 24.36 16.22 44.90
CA GLU A 25 25.57 16.65 44.19
C GLU A 25 25.97 18.11 44.51
N LEU A 26 25.00 19.03 44.55
CA LEU A 26 25.24 20.41 44.96
C LEU A 26 25.70 20.50 46.42
N GLN A 27 25.12 19.71 47.31
CA GLN A 27 25.49 19.69 48.72
C GLN A 27 26.88 19.08 48.93
N PHE A 28 27.21 18.01 48.19
CA PHE A 28 28.56 17.44 48.17
C PHE A 28 29.61 18.45 47.73
N HIS A 29 29.35 19.19 46.65
CA HIS A 29 30.27 20.23 46.18
C HIS A 29 30.42 21.38 47.18
N PHE A 30 29.33 21.80 47.83
CA PHE A 30 29.34 22.81 48.87
C PHE A 30 30.22 22.38 50.05
N ASP A 31 29.98 21.19 50.59
CA ASP A 31 30.70 20.65 51.74
C ASP A 31 32.19 20.45 51.43
N HIS A 32 32.50 19.95 50.22
CA HIS A 32 33.88 19.76 49.79
C HIS A 32 34.66 21.08 49.67
N GLN A 33 34.02 22.15 49.18
CA GLN A 33 34.66 23.47 49.15
C GLN A 33 34.88 24.05 50.55
N VAL A 34 33.91 23.86 51.46
CA VAL A 34 34.06 24.28 52.86
C VAL A 34 35.25 23.57 53.49
N GLU A 35 35.38 22.25 53.31
CA GLU A 35 36.52 21.48 53.81
C GLU A 35 37.86 21.93 53.19
N SER A 36 37.90 22.22 51.89
CA SER A 36 39.10 22.73 51.23
C SER A 36 39.56 24.08 51.81
N TYR A 37 38.63 25.00 52.10
CA TYR A 37 38.94 26.26 52.77
C TYR A 37 39.40 26.07 54.21
N VAL A 38 38.79 25.12 54.94
CA VAL A 38 39.22 24.76 56.30
C VAL A 38 40.64 24.16 56.28
N ALA A 39 40.94 23.27 55.34
CA ALA A 39 42.26 22.67 55.16
C ALA A 39 43.34 23.71 54.79
N ARG A 40 42.95 24.81 54.14
CA ARG A 40 43.80 25.97 53.84
C ARG A 40 43.94 26.96 55.02
N GLY A 41 43.37 26.63 56.18
CA GLY A 41 43.55 27.38 57.43
C GLY A 41 42.47 28.41 57.74
N LEU A 42 41.35 28.45 57.01
CA LEU A 42 40.20 29.30 57.39
C LEU A 42 39.39 28.65 58.51
N GLY A 43 38.89 29.48 59.45
CA GLY A 43 37.89 29.04 60.42
C GLY A 43 36.59 28.60 59.73
N ARG A 44 35.98 27.51 60.19
CA ARG A 44 34.79 26.88 59.56
C ARG A 44 33.64 27.85 59.29
N ALA A 45 33.39 28.80 60.21
CA ALA A 45 32.35 29.82 60.03
C ALA A 45 32.67 30.80 58.88
N GLU A 46 33.94 31.18 58.72
CA GLU A 46 34.40 32.06 57.65
C GLU A 46 34.44 31.33 56.30
N ALA A 47 34.81 30.04 56.31
CA ALA A 47 34.80 29.17 55.13
C ALA A 47 33.38 29.00 54.58
N VAL A 48 32.39 28.70 55.43
CA VAL A 48 30.97 28.60 55.04
C VAL A 48 30.46 29.92 54.46
N ARG A 49 30.83 31.06 55.07
CA ARG A 49 30.43 32.38 54.57
C ARG A 49 31.02 32.67 53.19
N ARG A 50 32.31 32.36 52.97
CA ARG A 50 32.96 32.54 51.65
C ARG A 50 32.35 31.65 50.58
N VAL A 51 32.16 30.37 50.85
CA VAL A 51 31.55 29.45 49.88
C VAL A 51 30.14 29.92 49.50
N ARG A 52 29.32 30.38 50.45
CA ARG A 52 28.00 30.96 50.15
C ARG A 52 28.05 32.21 49.26
N LEU A 53 29.12 33.01 49.36
CA LEU A 53 29.30 34.20 48.52
C LEU A 53 29.80 33.84 47.12
N GLU A 54 30.64 32.81 46.99
CA GLU A 54 31.18 32.32 45.70
C GLU A 54 30.19 31.47 44.90
N PHE A 55 29.46 30.57 45.56
CA PHE A 55 28.49 29.68 44.89
C PHE A 55 27.22 30.39 44.41
N GLY A 56 26.98 31.63 44.87
CA GLY A 56 25.71 32.32 44.66
C GLY A 56 24.54 31.64 45.38
N GLY A 57 23.31 32.09 45.13
CA GLY A 57 22.11 31.46 45.70
C GLY A 57 21.97 30.04 45.16
N LEU A 58 22.10 29.03 46.02
CA LEU A 58 21.98 27.60 45.66
C LEU A 58 20.71 27.29 44.85
N GLU A 59 19.62 28.02 45.13
CA GLU A 59 18.35 27.90 44.39
C GLU A 59 18.40 28.43 42.96
N GLN A 60 19.25 29.41 42.67
CA GLN A 60 19.40 30.00 41.35
C GLN A 60 20.10 29.02 40.39
N VAL A 61 21.11 28.30 40.88
CA VAL A 61 21.80 27.24 40.13
C VAL A 61 20.88 26.03 39.89
N LYS A 62 20.01 25.70 40.86
CA LYS A 62 18.97 24.67 40.67
C LYS A 62 17.93 25.06 39.62
N GLU A 63 17.49 26.32 39.59
CA GLU A 63 16.58 26.84 38.55
C GLU A 63 17.21 26.77 37.16
N GLU A 64 18.48 27.15 37.01
CA GLU A 64 19.21 27.10 35.72
C GLU A 64 19.34 25.66 35.19
N TYR A 65 19.64 24.69 36.07
CA TYR A 65 19.66 23.27 35.71
C TYR A 65 18.28 22.73 35.32
N ARG A 66 17.21 23.18 35.99
CA ARG A 66 15.83 22.81 35.65
C ARG A 66 15.42 23.31 34.26
N ASP A 67 15.84 24.52 33.89
CA ASP A 67 15.57 25.09 32.57
C ASP A 67 16.37 24.37 31.46
N ALA A 68 17.63 24.01 31.73
CA ALA A 68 18.47 23.26 30.79
C ALA A 68 17.95 21.85 30.47
N LEU A 69 17.24 21.20 31.42
CA LEU A 69 16.72 19.84 31.27
C LEU A 69 15.44 19.76 30.41
N GLY A 70 14.83 20.88 30.01
CA GLY A 70 13.64 20.91 29.14
C GLY A 70 12.36 20.36 29.77
N VAL A 71 12.38 20.04 31.07
CA VAL A 71 11.27 19.45 31.81
C VAL A 71 10.06 20.40 31.85
N ARG A 72 10.31 21.71 31.91
CA ARG A 72 9.27 22.76 31.83
C ARG A 72 8.47 22.73 30.52
N LEU A 73 9.09 22.37 29.39
CA LEU A 73 8.39 22.31 28.10
C LEU A 73 7.42 21.13 28.06
N VAL A 74 7.82 19.97 28.59
CA VAL A 74 6.96 18.78 28.61
C VAL A 74 5.87 18.91 29.68
N GLU A 75 6.18 19.46 30.86
CA GLU A 75 5.18 19.77 31.88
C GLU A 75 4.18 20.82 31.37
N GLY A 76 4.68 21.85 30.67
CA GLY A 76 3.86 22.83 29.97
C GLY A 76 2.93 22.17 28.96
N PHE A 77 3.48 21.35 28.06
CA PHE A 77 2.71 20.62 27.05
C PHE A 77 1.64 19.72 27.69
N TRP A 78 1.95 18.97 28.75
CA TRP A 78 0.97 18.12 29.42
C TRP A 78 -0.12 18.92 30.13
N ARG A 79 0.26 20.03 30.77
CA ARG A 79 -0.70 20.94 31.40
C ARG A 79 -1.63 21.56 30.36
N ASP A 80 -1.07 22.01 29.25
CA ASP A 80 -1.79 22.61 28.14
C ASP A 80 -2.70 21.59 27.45
N LEU A 81 -2.25 20.34 27.25
CA LEU A 81 -3.07 19.26 26.72
C LEU A 81 -4.25 18.93 27.63
N ARG A 82 -4.02 18.87 28.95
CA ARG A 82 -5.10 18.64 29.93
C ARG A 82 -6.10 19.79 29.93
N LEU A 83 -5.62 21.03 29.88
CA LEU A 83 -6.46 22.22 29.77
C LEU A 83 -7.27 22.22 28.47
N ALA A 84 -6.64 21.88 27.33
CA ALA A 84 -7.29 21.76 26.04
C ALA A 84 -8.41 20.71 26.07
N VAL A 85 -8.14 19.50 26.58
CA VAL A 85 -9.18 18.45 26.73
C VAL A 85 -10.32 18.92 27.62
N ARG A 86 -10.02 19.63 28.71
CA ARG A 86 -11.05 20.18 29.60
C ARG A 86 -11.88 21.26 28.91
N ALA A 87 -11.25 22.13 28.11
CA ALA A 87 -11.93 23.15 27.32
C ALA A 87 -12.84 22.53 26.25
N LEU A 88 -12.37 21.51 25.54
CA LEU A 88 -13.14 20.76 24.54
C LEU A 88 -14.37 20.08 25.16
N ARG A 89 -14.22 19.52 26.37
CA ARG A 89 -15.36 18.94 27.13
C ARG A 89 -16.33 19.99 27.65
N ALA A 90 -15.88 21.21 27.92
CA ALA A 90 -16.74 22.29 28.39
C ALA A 90 -17.61 22.88 27.25
N THR A 91 -17.20 22.75 26.00
CA THR A 91 -17.92 23.25 24.81
C THR A 91 -18.22 22.12 23.82
N PRO A 92 -19.07 21.14 24.19
CA PRO A 92 -19.26 19.91 23.43
C PRO A 92 -19.83 20.13 22.03
N ILE A 93 -20.73 21.11 21.83
CA ILE A 93 -21.35 21.40 20.52
C ILE A 93 -20.31 21.95 19.54
N VAL A 94 -19.56 22.98 19.93
CA VAL A 94 -18.53 23.60 19.08
C VAL A 94 -17.45 22.57 18.74
N THR A 95 -17.02 21.80 19.73
CA THR A 95 -16.05 20.71 19.54
C THR A 95 -16.58 19.67 18.55
N ALA A 96 -17.83 19.24 18.69
CA ALA A 96 -18.42 18.26 17.77
C ALA A 96 -18.47 18.77 16.32
N VAL A 97 -18.88 20.02 16.10
CA VAL A 97 -18.92 20.62 14.76
C VAL A 97 -17.51 20.70 14.16
N ALA A 98 -16.52 21.15 14.94
CA ALA A 98 -15.15 21.23 14.49
C ALA A 98 -14.56 19.85 14.16
N VAL A 99 -14.78 18.84 15.02
CA VAL A 99 -14.33 17.46 14.79
C VAL A 99 -14.99 16.86 13.55
N LEU A 100 -16.29 17.05 13.36
CA LEU A 100 -17.01 16.56 12.19
C LEU A 100 -16.52 17.22 10.90
N SER A 101 -16.28 18.54 10.92
CA SER A 101 -15.73 19.26 9.77
C SER A 101 -14.33 18.78 9.40
N LEU A 102 -13.46 18.59 10.40
CA LEU A 102 -12.11 18.07 10.20
C LEU A 102 -12.13 16.62 9.68
N ALA A 103 -12.98 15.78 10.28
CA ALA A 103 -13.14 14.38 9.87
C ALA A 103 -13.66 14.27 8.44
N LEU A 104 -14.62 15.12 8.04
CA LEU A 104 -15.13 15.15 6.68
C LEU A 104 -14.06 15.60 5.68
N GLY A 105 -13.29 16.65 6.00
CA GLY A 105 -12.22 17.14 5.12
C GLY A 105 -11.10 16.11 4.93
N ILE A 106 -10.63 15.50 6.03
CA ILE A 106 -9.60 14.45 5.99
C ILE A 106 -10.15 13.21 5.28
N GLY A 107 -11.37 12.78 5.62
CA GLY A 107 -12.01 11.60 5.08
C GLY A 107 -12.28 11.70 3.59
N ALA A 108 -12.82 12.83 3.12
CA ALA A 108 -13.09 13.07 1.70
C ALA A 108 -11.80 13.05 0.87
N ASN A 109 -10.75 13.76 1.32
CA ASN A 109 -9.47 13.77 0.63
C ASN A 109 -8.82 12.38 0.61
N THR A 110 -8.88 11.65 1.73
CA THR A 110 -8.36 10.27 1.82
C THR A 110 -9.14 9.32 0.91
N ALA A 111 -10.46 9.46 0.83
CA ALA A 111 -11.32 8.63 -0.02
C ALA A 111 -11.04 8.86 -1.51
N ILE A 112 -10.91 10.12 -1.94
CA ILE A 112 -10.56 10.47 -3.32
C ILE A 112 -9.17 9.91 -3.66
N PHE A 113 -8.18 10.10 -2.78
CA PHE A 113 -6.84 9.59 -3.00
C PHE A 113 -6.82 8.05 -3.05
N SER A 114 -7.57 7.38 -2.17
CA SER A 114 -7.68 5.91 -2.18
C SER A 114 -8.35 5.39 -3.45
N LEU A 115 -9.34 6.12 -3.97
CA LEU A 115 -10.00 5.80 -5.24
C LEU A 115 -9.05 5.99 -6.42
N ILE A 116 -8.33 7.12 -6.47
CA ILE A 116 -7.29 7.37 -7.47
C ILE A 116 -6.21 6.30 -7.40
N ASP A 117 -5.71 5.98 -6.21
CA ASP A 117 -4.69 4.93 -6.04
C ASP A 117 -5.20 3.57 -6.53
N SER A 118 -6.44 3.21 -6.17
CA SER A 118 -7.05 1.94 -6.59
C SER A 118 -7.36 1.86 -8.08
N LEU A 119 -7.67 2.98 -8.74
CA LEU A 119 -8.09 3.03 -10.14
C LEU A 119 -6.96 3.37 -11.12
N ILE A 120 -6.02 4.22 -10.72
CA ILE A 120 -4.96 4.79 -11.56
C ILE A 120 -3.59 4.21 -11.20
N LEU A 121 -3.32 3.91 -9.92
CA LEU A 121 -1.98 3.51 -9.44
C LEU A 121 -1.84 2.02 -9.11
N ARG A 122 -2.92 1.23 -9.10
CA ARG A 122 -2.78 -0.23 -9.17
C ARG A 122 -2.19 -0.59 -10.52
N THR A 123 -0.87 -0.74 -10.52
CA THR A 123 -0.12 -1.41 -11.57
C THR A 123 -0.89 -2.67 -11.95
N LEU A 124 -1.12 -2.86 -13.26
CA LEU A 124 -1.70 -4.11 -13.76
C LEU A 124 -0.99 -5.28 -13.04
N PRO A 125 -1.71 -6.31 -12.57
CA PRO A 125 -1.11 -7.44 -11.85
C PRO A 125 -0.30 -8.31 -12.81
N VAL A 126 0.82 -7.77 -13.26
CA VAL A 126 1.69 -8.26 -14.31
C VAL A 126 3.12 -8.18 -13.81
N LYS A 127 3.97 -9.10 -14.26
CA LYS A 127 5.29 -9.32 -13.67
C LYS A 127 6.17 -8.06 -13.67
N ASP A 128 6.14 -7.27 -14.74
CA ASP A 128 6.97 -6.07 -14.92
C ASP A 128 6.20 -4.92 -15.60
N PRO A 129 5.34 -4.16 -14.86
CA PRO A 129 4.50 -3.12 -15.45
C PRO A 129 5.30 -1.97 -16.07
N GLY A 130 6.51 -1.67 -15.57
CA GLY A 130 7.37 -0.60 -16.09
C GLY A 130 8.01 -0.88 -17.45
N ARG A 131 7.87 -2.11 -17.98
CA ARG A 131 8.39 -2.52 -19.29
C ARG A 131 7.29 -2.70 -20.34
N LEU A 132 6.03 -2.57 -19.97
CA LEU A 132 4.91 -2.72 -20.88
C LEU A 132 4.58 -1.37 -21.53
N VAL A 133 4.50 -1.39 -22.86
CA VAL A 133 4.08 -0.24 -23.66
C VAL A 133 2.75 -0.58 -24.32
N LEU A 134 1.73 0.24 -24.07
CA LEU A 134 0.46 0.13 -24.80
C LEU A 134 0.62 0.80 -26.16
N VAL A 135 0.64 -0.01 -27.22
CA VAL A 135 0.59 0.52 -28.59
C VAL A 135 -0.87 0.60 -29.01
N THR A 136 -1.34 1.82 -29.31
CA THR A 136 -2.73 2.08 -29.68
C THR A 136 -2.81 3.10 -30.81
N ASN A 137 -3.97 3.15 -31.48
CA ASN A 137 -4.22 4.18 -32.50
C ASN A 137 -4.61 5.50 -31.82
N THR A 138 -3.94 6.59 -32.21
CA THR A 138 -4.26 7.95 -31.74
C THR A 138 -5.29 8.65 -32.63
N ALA A 139 -5.68 8.06 -33.76
CA ALA A 139 -6.67 8.62 -34.67
C ALA A 139 -8.08 8.60 -34.04
N PRO A 140 -8.84 9.72 -34.10
CA PRO A 140 -10.20 9.76 -33.60
C PRO A 140 -11.09 8.71 -34.31
N GLY A 141 -11.79 7.89 -33.53
CA GLY A 141 -12.78 6.93 -34.03
C GLY A 141 -12.27 5.51 -34.28
N VAL A 142 -10.96 5.26 -34.33
CA VAL A 142 -10.40 3.91 -34.48
C VAL A 142 -9.96 3.38 -33.11
N ARG A 143 -10.84 2.62 -32.45
CA ARG A 143 -10.58 2.10 -31.09
C ARG A 143 -9.90 0.72 -31.05
N ALA A 144 -9.81 0.04 -32.20
CA ALA A 144 -9.30 -1.32 -32.27
C ALA A 144 -8.52 -1.52 -33.58
N TRP A 145 -7.46 -2.31 -33.51
CA TRP A 145 -6.75 -2.78 -34.68
C TRP A 145 -7.36 -4.07 -35.21
N SER A 146 -7.29 -4.25 -36.52
CA SER A 146 -7.67 -5.50 -37.16
C SER A 146 -6.59 -6.56 -36.89
N TYR A 147 -6.98 -7.84 -36.93
CA TYR A 147 -6.02 -8.92 -36.76
C TYR A 147 -4.83 -8.85 -37.74
N PRO A 148 -4.98 -8.51 -39.04
CA PRO A 148 -3.83 -8.37 -39.93
C PRO A 148 -2.80 -7.34 -39.47
N VAL A 149 -3.23 -6.25 -38.82
CA VAL A 149 -2.32 -5.26 -38.23
C VAL A 149 -1.56 -5.89 -37.05
N TRP A 150 -2.26 -6.63 -36.18
CA TRP A 150 -1.61 -7.41 -35.12
C TRP A 150 -0.59 -8.42 -35.68
N ASP A 151 -0.96 -9.14 -36.76
CA ASP A 151 -0.11 -10.14 -37.39
C ASP A 151 1.17 -9.54 -37.99
N GLN A 152 1.09 -8.32 -38.53
CA GLN A 152 2.27 -7.57 -38.95
C GLN A 152 3.09 -7.11 -37.76
N LEU A 153 2.46 -6.53 -36.73
CA LEU A 153 3.17 -5.99 -35.56
C LEU A 153 3.95 -7.05 -34.79
N ARG A 154 3.37 -8.24 -34.61
CA ARG A 154 4.04 -9.35 -33.91
C ARG A 154 5.25 -9.89 -34.67
N GLN A 155 5.36 -9.64 -35.98
CA GLN A 155 6.49 -10.06 -36.82
C GLN A 155 7.65 -9.06 -36.82
N LEU A 156 7.45 -7.83 -36.34
CA LEU A 156 8.48 -6.78 -36.40
C LEU A 156 9.61 -6.95 -35.36
N GLU A 157 9.52 -7.95 -34.46
CA GLU A 157 10.50 -8.26 -33.40
C GLU A 157 11.00 -7.02 -32.61
N LEU A 158 10.17 -5.97 -32.51
CA LEU A 158 10.51 -4.71 -31.83
C LEU A 158 10.53 -4.82 -30.30
N PHE A 159 9.89 -5.84 -29.76
CA PHE A 159 9.70 -6.08 -28.33
C PHE A 159 10.07 -7.52 -27.98
N GLU A 160 10.58 -7.75 -26.78
CA GLU A 160 10.89 -9.09 -26.26
C GLU A 160 9.67 -10.00 -26.30
N ASN A 161 8.51 -9.46 -25.90
CA ASN A 161 7.22 -10.12 -26.00
C ASN A 161 6.16 -9.11 -26.47
N SER A 162 5.18 -9.58 -27.23
CA SER A 162 4.05 -8.77 -27.67
C SER A 162 2.75 -9.51 -27.39
N ALA A 163 1.70 -8.77 -27.04
CA ALA A 163 0.39 -9.34 -26.81
C ALA A 163 -0.72 -8.45 -27.36
N ALA A 164 -1.80 -9.07 -27.82
CA ALA A 164 -3.03 -8.39 -28.22
C ALA A 164 -4.20 -8.90 -27.40
N TRP A 165 -5.18 -8.04 -27.19
CA TRP A 165 -6.45 -8.43 -26.60
C TRP A 165 -7.61 -7.62 -27.16
N SER A 166 -8.81 -8.17 -27.01
CA SER A 166 -10.08 -7.51 -27.33
C SER A 166 -11.16 -7.97 -26.37
N LEU A 167 -11.87 -7.01 -25.77
CA LEU A 167 -13.02 -7.30 -24.92
C LEU A 167 -14.28 -7.43 -25.79
N ARG A 168 -14.93 -8.60 -25.72
CA ARG A 168 -16.19 -8.86 -26.41
C ARG A 168 -17.02 -9.84 -25.59
N ARG A 169 -18.35 -9.68 -25.56
CA ARG A 169 -19.20 -10.66 -24.89
C ARG A 169 -19.26 -11.96 -25.69
N PHE A 170 -19.31 -13.09 -24.98
CA PHE A 170 -19.61 -14.40 -25.55
C PHE A 170 -21.03 -14.81 -25.22
N ASP A 171 -21.68 -15.47 -26.18
CA ASP A 171 -22.89 -16.25 -25.98
C ASP A 171 -22.51 -17.59 -25.38
N LEU A 172 -22.65 -17.72 -24.06
CA LEU A 172 -22.42 -18.96 -23.36
C LEU A 172 -23.71 -19.79 -23.35
N ALA A 173 -23.70 -20.90 -24.07
CA ALA A 173 -24.78 -21.87 -23.98
C ALA A 173 -24.60 -22.72 -22.71
N SER A 174 -25.52 -22.58 -21.76
CA SER A 174 -25.51 -23.32 -20.50
C SER A 174 -26.86 -23.98 -20.26
N ARG A 175 -26.91 -25.31 -20.37
CA ARG A 175 -28.06 -26.14 -19.96
C ARG A 175 -29.43 -25.68 -20.52
N GLY A 176 -29.47 -25.21 -21.76
CA GLY A 176 -30.70 -24.81 -22.45
C GLY A 176 -31.01 -23.31 -22.41
N GLU A 177 -30.24 -22.50 -21.68
CA GLU A 177 -30.32 -21.04 -21.70
C GLU A 177 -29.02 -20.43 -22.23
N THR A 178 -29.13 -19.39 -23.05
CA THR A 178 -27.99 -18.60 -23.54
C THR A 178 -27.81 -17.40 -22.61
N GLN A 179 -26.65 -17.32 -21.96
CA GLN A 179 -26.27 -16.19 -21.13
C GLN A 179 -25.07 -15.46 -21.73
N PHE A 180 -25.06 -14.13 -21.64
CA PHE A 180 -23.89 -13.35 -22.02
C PHE A 180 -22.86 -13.39 -20.91
N VAL A 181 -21.61 -13.74 -21.25
CA VAL A 181 -20.46 -13.65 -20.35
C VAL A 181 -19.43 -12.67 -20.87
N ASN A 182 -18.64 -12.08 -19.98
CA ASN A 182 -17.58 -11.16 -20.38
C ASN A 182 -16.42 -11.96 -21.01
N GLY A 183 -16.27 -11.85 -22.32
CA GLY A 183 -15.21 -12.51 -23.06
C GLY A 183 -13.98 -11.64 -23.24
N LEU A 184 -12.83 -12.28 -23.24
CA LEU A 184 -11.54 -11.68 -23.52
C LEU A 184 -10.86 -12.49 -24.64
N TRP A 185 -10.86 -11.96 -25.85
CA TRP A 185 -10.01 -12.50 -26.90
C TRP A 185 -8.59 -12.06 -26.65
N THR A 186 -7.61 -12.97 -26.71
CA THR A 186 -6.20 -12.61 -26.52
C THR A 186 -5.30 -13.33 -27.51
N SER A 187 -4.09 -12.82 -27.74
CA SER A 187 -3.06 -13.60 -28.44
C SER A 187 -2.60 -14.78 -27.59
N GLY A 188 -1.98 -15.78 -28.21
CA GLY A 188 -1.39 -16.92 -27.52
C GLY A 188 -0.36 -16.50 -26.45
N SER A 189 0.53 -15.59 -26.81
CA SER A 189 1.54 -14.96 -25.95
C SER A 189 1.01 -14.10 -24.79
N PHE A 190 -0.30 -13.85 -24.68
CA PHE A 190 -0.86 -12.83 -23.80
C PHE A 190 -0.54 -13.06 -22.31
N PHE A 191 -0.81 -14.26 -21.80
CA PHE A 191 -0.58 -14.55 -20.39
C PHE A 191 0.91 -14.58 -20.03
N GLU A 192 1.75 -15.06 -20.96
CA GLU A 192 3.21 -15.05 -20.81
C GLU A 192 3.76 -13.62 -20.77
N THR A 193 3.33 -12.78 -21.70
CA THR A 193 3.73 -11.37 -21.78
C THR A 193 3.37 -10.61 -20.50
N LEU A 194 2.22 -10.93 -19.91
CA LEU A 194 1.78 -10.34 -18.65
C LEU A 194 2.37 -11.04 -17.42
N GLY A 195 3.01 -12.21 -17.57
CA GLY A 195 3.51 -13.02 -16.48
C GLY A 195 2.41 -13.53 -15.54
N VAL A 196 1.24 -13.83 -16.08
CA VAL A 196 0.08 -14.34 -15.34
C VAL A 196 0.06 -15.87 -15.40
N PRO A 197 0.39 -16.57 -14.30
CA PRO A 197 0.36 -18.03 -14.28
C PRO A 197 -1.08 -18.56 -14.17
N ALA A 198 -1.32 -19.80 -14.58
CA ALA A 198 -2.57 -20.49 -14.23
C ALA A 198 -2.55 -20.92 -12.76
N LEU A 199 -3.67 -20.70 -12.05
CA LEU A 199 -3.90 -21.24 -10.71
C LEU A 199 -4.15 -22.76 -10.76
N ILE A 200 -4.88 -23.20 -11.78
CA ILE A 200 -5.19 -24.61 -12.05
C ILE A 200 -4.97 -24.84 -13.54
N GLY A 201 -4.33 -25.94 -13.91
CA GLY A 201 -4.08 -26.30 -15.31
C GLY A 201 -2.96 -25.47 -15.94
N ARG A 202 -3.18 -25.02 -17.17
CA ARG A 202 -2.22 -24.21 -17.95
C ARG A 202 -2.90 -22.98 -18.55
N THR A 203 -2.11 -21.96 -18.88
CA THR A 203 -2.53 -20.93 -19.84
C THR A 203 -2.33 -21.46 -21.26
N PHE A 204 -2.99 -20.84 -22.23
CA PHE A 204 -2.71 -21.12 -23.63
C PHE A 204 -1.47 -20.37 -24.14
N SER A 205 -0.90 -20.83 -25.25
CA SER A 205 0.28 -20.26 -25.91
C SER A 205 0.03 -20.01 -27.40
N ASP A 206 1.05 -19.55 -28.14
CA ASP A 206 0.96 -19.31 -29.59
C ASP A 206 0.62 -20.58 -30.40
N LEU A 207 0.86 -21.77 -29.83
CA LEU A 207 0.44 -23.04 -30.45
C LEU A 207 -1.08 -23.22 -30.43
N ASP A 208 -1.76 -22.65 -29.42
CA ASP A 208 -3.21 -22.71 -29.29
C ASP A 208 -3.90 -21.57 -30.09
N ASP A 209 -3.15 -20.52 -30.47
CA ASP A 209 -3.65 -19.33 -31.17
C ASP A 209 -3.77 -19.52 -32.69
N GLN A 210 -4.50 -20.56 -33.08
CA GLN A 210 -4.70 -20.97 -34.48
C GLN A 210 -6.19 -20.95 -34.87
N PRO A 211 -6.55 -20.86 -36.17
CA PRO A 211 -7.95 -20.81 -36.64
C PRO A 211 -8.88 -21.92 -36.12
N SER A 212 -8.33 -23.10 -35.81
CA SER A 212 -9.06 -24.24 -35.27
C SER A 212 -8.62 -24.62 -33.85
N GLY A 213 -7.85 -23.76 -33.20
CA GLY A 213 -7.13 -24.06 -31.98
C GLY A 213 -5.88 -24.92 -32.21
N GLY A 214 -5.19 -25.22 -31.11
CA GLY A 214 -3.95 -25.99 -31.12
C GLY A 214 -4.15 -27.50 -31.19
N PRO A 215 -3.17 -28.29 -30.74
CA PRO A 215 -3.27 -29.76 -30.67
C PRO A 215 -4.50 -30.26 -29.90
N ASP A 216 -4.95 -29.50 -28.90
CA ASP A 216 -6.10 -29.80 -28.06
C ASP A 216 -7.44 -29.24 -28.62
N GLY A 217 -7.42 -28.70 -29.84
CA GLY A 217 -8.53 -27.96 -30.43
C GLY A 217 -8.71 -26.56 -29.83
N PRO A 218 -9.91 -25.95 -29.94
CA PRO A 218 -10.18 -24.65 -29.34
C PRO A 218 -10.14 -24.74 -27.81
N VAL A 219 -9.32 -23.90 -27.18
CA VAL A 219 -9.12 -23.88 -25.73
C VAL A 219 -9.53 -22.55 -25.12
N ALA A 220 -9.93 -22.57 -23.85
CA ALA A 220 -10.28 -21.39 -23.09
C ALA A 220 -9.65 -21.43 -21.68
N VAL A 221 -9.36 -20.24 -21.16
CA VAL A 221 -8.94 -20.04 -19.77
C VAL A 221 -10.02 -19.21 -19.09
N ILE A 222 -10.47 -19.63 -17.91
CA ILE A 222 -11.54 -18.92 -17.18
C ILE A 222 -10.99 -18.10 -16.02
N SER A 223 -11.70 -17.04 -15.65
CA SER A 223 -11.32 -16.25 -14.48
C SER A 223 -11.66 -16.98 -13.18
N TYR A 224 -10.90 -16.70 -12.11
CA TYR A 224 -11.20 -17.21 -10.77
C TYR A 224 -12.65 -16.90 -10.35
N GLY A 225 -13.12 -15.69 -10.64
CA GLY A 225 -14.47 -15.26 -10.29
C GLY A 225 -15.55 -16.07 -11.02
N PHE A 226 -15.37 -16.31 -12.32
CA PHE A 226 -16.31 -17.11 -13.11
C PHE A 226 -16.31 -18.57 -12.67
N TRP A 227 -15.13 -19.14 -12.41
CA TRP A 227 -14.98 -20.50 -11.88
C TRP A 227 -15.74 -20.68 -10.55
N GLN A 228 -15.63 -19.72 -9.63
CA GLN A 228 -16.34 -19.78 -8.35
C GLN A 228 -17.87 -19.65 -8.51
N ARG A 229 -18.33 -18.73 -9.37
CA ARG A 229 -19.78 -18.46 -9.54
C ARG A 229 -20.51 -19.54 -10.35
N GLN A 230 -19.92 -19.98 -11.47
CA GLN A 230 -20.57 -20.89 -12.42
C GLN A 230 -20.30 -22.36 -12.11
N PHE A 231 -19.13 -22.67 -11.56
CA PHE A 231 -18.69 -24.05 -11.31
C PHE A 231 -18.52 -24.36 -9.82
N TYR A 232 -18.93 -23.46 -8.92
CA TYR A 232 -18.86 -23.65 -7.46
C TYR A 232 -17.46 -24.04 -6.96
N GLY A 233 -16.40 -23.64 -7.67
CA GLY A 233 -15.03 -24.01 -7.32
C GLY A 233 -14.67 -25.48 -7.60
N ALA A 234 -15.33 -26.14 -8.57
CA ALA A 234 -15.05 -27.52 -8.95
C ALA A 234 -13.55 -27.74 -9.30
N LYS A 235 -12.92 -28.74 -8.66
CA LYS A 235 -11.49 -29.04 -8.86
C LYS A 235 -11.20 -29.72 -10.20
N ASP A 236 -12.18 -30.42 -10.75
CA ASP A 236 -12.16 -31.14 -12.02
C ASP A 236 -12.64 -30.24 -13.19
N ILE A 237 -12.22 -28.97 -13.18
CA ILE A 237 -12.63 -27.97 -14.18
C ILE A 237 -11.83 -28.07 -15.48
N VAL A 238 -10.56 -28.45 -15.41
CA VAL A 238 -9.70 -28.62 -16.58
C VAL A 238 -10.19 -29.82 -17.39
N GLY A 239 -10.29 -29.66 -18.71
CA GLY A 239 -10.84 -30.64 -19.63
C GLY A 239 -12.35 -30.57 -19.83
N ARG A 240 -13.08 -29.82 -19.00
CA ARG A 240 -14.51 -29.55 -19.24
C ARG A 240 -14.68 -28.59 -20.41
N THR A 241 -15.81 -28.68 -21.10
CA THR A 241 -16.09 -27.87 -22.27
C THR A 241 -17.11 -26.77 -22.01
N LEU A 242 -16.94 -25.65 -22.70
CA LEU A 242 -17.87 -24.53 -22.79
C LEU A 242 -18.28 -24.34 -24.24
N THR A 243 -19.54 -24.04 -24.50
CA THR A 243 -19.97 -23.63 -25.83
C THR A 243 -20.09 -22.11 -25.86
N LEU A 244 -19.18 -21.44 -26.59
CA LEU A 244 -19.10 -19.99 -26.75
C LEU A 244 -19.40 -19.64 -28.20
N ASP A 245 -20.39 -18.79 -28.45
CA ASP A 245 -20.82 -18.38 -29.80
C ASP A 245 -21.09 -19.60 -30.73
N GLY A 246 -21.57 -20.70 -30.15
CA GLY A 246 -21.83 -21.96 -30.87
C GLY A 246 -20.61 -22.85 -31.12
N VAL A 247 -19.42 -22.46 -30.67
CA VAL A 247 -18.17 -23.24 -30.78
C VAL A 247 -17.81 -23.87 -29.45
N LEU A 248 -17.38 -25.14 -29.47
CA LEU A 248 -16.96 -25.86 -28.28
C LEU A 248 -15.50 -25.52 -27.94
N PHE A 249 -15.27 -25.01 -26.73
CA PHE A 249 -13.97 -24.70 -26.17
C PHE A 249 -13.68 -25.58 -24.96
N THR A 250 -12.48 -26.15 -24.90
CA THR A 250 -12.01 -26.91 -23.73
C THR A 250 -11.36 -25.98 -22.72
N ILE A 251 -11.81 -26.03 -21.46
CA ILE A 251 -11.18 -25.27 -20.37
C ILE A 251 -9.82 -25.91 -20.07
N VAL A 252 -8.73 -25.18 -20.29
CA VAL A 252 -7.37 -25.65 -20.01
C VAL A 252 -6.78 -25.08 -18.72
N GLY A 253 -7.38 -24.02 -18.18
CA GLY A 253 -6.95 -23.48 -16.89
C GLY A 253 -7.82 -22.40 -16.30
N VAL A 254 -7.45 -22.00 -15.08
CA VAL A 254 -8.12 -20.95 -14.28
C VAL A 254 -7.08 -19.90 -13.90
N THR A 255 -7.40 -18.61 -14.05
CA THR A 255 -6.47 -17.54 -13.64
C THR A 255 -6.45 -17.35 -12.11
N PRO A 256 -5.41 -16.69 -11.56
CA PRO A 256 -5.33 -16.39 -10.13
C PRO A 256 -6.38 -15.35 -9.73
N ARG A 257 -6.80 -15.36 -8.45
CA ARG A 257 -7.78 -14.40 -7.90
C ARG A 257 -7.38 -12.94 -8.10
N ALA A 258 -6.08 -12.65 -8.11
CA ALA A 258 -5.54 -11.31 -8.28
C ALA A 258 -5.65 -10.78 -9.72
N PHE A 259 -5.83 -11.66 -10.72
CA PHE A 259 -5.92 -11.26 -12.13
C PHE A 259 -7.38 -11.08 -12.54
N PHE A 260 -7.76 -9.83 -12.85
CA PHE A 260 -9.12 -9.45 -13.23
C PHE A 260 -9.24 -9.01 -14.71
N GLY A 261 -8.13 -8.93 -15.45
CA GLY A 261 -8.08 -8.49 -16.85
C GLY A 261 -7.22 -7.25 -17.05
N MET A 262 -7.38 -6.61 -18.21
CA MET A 262 -6.57 -5.44 -18.63
C MET A 262 -7.19 -4.08 -18.27
N GLU A 263 -8.48 -4.04 -17.95
CA GLU A 263 -9.20 -2.79 -17.64
C GLU A 263 -9.65 -2.79 -16.17
N VAL A 264 -9.26 -1.75 -15.42
CA VAL A 264 -9.70 -1.61 -14.03
C VAL A 264 -11.23 -1.38 -13.97
N GLY A 265 -11.91 -2.10 -13.09
CA GLY A 265 -13.36 -2.03 -12.95
C GLY A 265 -14.14 -2.90 -13.95
N ARG A 266 -13.47 -3.53 -14.93
CA ARG A 266 -14.07 -4.57 -15.78
C ARG A 266 -13.39 -5.91 -15.53
N THR A 267 -14.21 -6.93 -15.35
CA THR A 267 -13.73 -8.31 -15.19
C THR A 267 -14.04 -9.11 -16.45
N PHE A 268 -13.19 -10.08 -16.77
CA PHE A 268 -13.50 -11.10 -17.77
C PHE A 268 -13.95 -12.39 -17.06
N ASP A 269 -14.76 -13.17 -17.75
CA ASP A 269 -15.21 -14.48 -17.31
C ASP A 269 -14.47 -15.60 -18.05
N VAL A 270 -14.32 -15.45 -19.36
CA VAL A 270 -13.67 -16.44 -20.23
C VAL A 270 -12.71 -15.75 -21.19
N ALA A 271 -11.49 -16.26 -21.28
CA ALA A 271 -10.47 -15.86 -22.24
C ALA A 271 -10.29 -16.94 -23.30
N ALA A 272 -10.18 -16.53 -24.57
CA ALA A 272 -9.99 -17.43 -25.70
C ALA A 272 -8.96 -16.85 -26.71
N PRO A 273 -8.21 -17.68 -27.45
CA PRO A 273 -7.22 -17.22 -28.42
C PRO A 273 -7.84 -16.49 -29.63
N LEU A 274 -7.26 -15.37 -30.07
CA LEU A 274 -7.72 -14.57 -31.20
C LEU A 274 -7.84 -15.37 -32.50
N GLY A 275 -6.96 -16.35 -32.70
CA GLY A 275 -6.95 -17.27 -33.83
C GLY A 275 -8.25 -18.06 -33.92
N ALA A 276 -8.79 -18.53 -32.80
CA ALA A 276 -10.01 -19.36 -32.77
C ALA A 276 -11.27 -18.59 -33.24
N ASN A 277 -11.26 -17.26 -33.23
CA ASN A 277 -12.32 -16.41 -33.79
C ASN A 277 -12.38 -16.45 -35.34
N ARG A 278 -11.51 -17.22 -36.00
CA ARG A 278 -11.45 -17.39 -37.46
C ARG A 278 -12.16 -18.66 -37.98
N GLY A 279 -12.88 -19.39 -37.12
CA GLY A 279 -13.74 -20.49 -37.54
C GLY A 279 -14.69 -20.07 -38.69
N PRO A 280 -15.06 -21.00 -39.59
CA PRO A 280 -15.66 -20.65 -40.87
C PRO A 280 -16.91 -19.81 -40.68
N ARG A 281 -16.83 -18.54 -41.07
CA ARG A 281 -18.01 -17.70 -41.26
C ARG A 281 -18.83 -18.39 -42.35
N ARG A 282 -19.98 -18.94 -41.97
CA ARG A 282 -21.01 -19.33 -42.94
C ARG A 282 -21.49 -18.10 -43.70
#